data_AF-A0A087B4V5-F1
#
_entry.id   AF-A0A087B4V5-F1
#
_cell.length_a   1.000
_cell.length_b   1.000
_cell.length_c   1.000
_cell.angle_alpha   90.00
_cell.angle_beta   90.00
_cell.angle_gamma   90.00
#
_symmetry.space_group_name_H-M   'P 1'
#
loop_
_entity.id
_entity.type
_entity.pdbx_description
1 polymer ?
#
loop_
_entity_poly.entity_id
_entity_poly.type
_entity_poly.pdbx_seq_one_letter_code
_entity_poly.pdbx_strand_id
1 'polypeptide(L)'
;MWHPIRLARRLMGAHRWARHALWAVAGSGGMGTMGYVGGVCIRVHDRLLAETDSPEYAADISLNPLSGWRWPTWRAPGIPTVWLWVAAIVVVVVAMAVLVACWPMRKPDNPFDRDPRRLFSDADREFITQCTGNQCEHRMCGLIRCPRMGEQMDHHYPWSRGGATSRRNLVWLCAKHNRRKSDRVPSRLSTWLLVRARESYWPRGERAAMIPDGMADMAHGPDDGVGVGA
;
A
#
# COMPACT_ATOMS: atom_id res chain seq x y z
N MET A 1 -9.56 -28.42 32.36
CA MET A 1 -8.41 -28.94 31.59
C MET A 1 -8.66 -28.68 30.10
N TRP A 2 -8.10 -27.59 29.54
CA TRP A 2 -8.39 -27.12 28.18
C TRP A 2 -7.41 -27.77 27.19
N HIS A 3 -7.91 -28.51 26.20
CA HIS A 3 -7.08 -29.21 25.21
C HIS A 3 -6.79 -28.30 24.00
N PRO A 4 -5.57 -27.75 23.85
CA PRO A 4 -5.24 -26.75 22.83
C PRO A 4 -5.36 -27.26 21.39
N ILE A 5 -5.24 -28.57 21.19
CA ILE A 5 -5.28 -29.22 19.87
C ILE A 5 -6.69 -29.19 19.24
N ARG A 6 -7.75 -29.26 20.06
CA ARG A 6 -9.14 -29.23 19.55
C ARG A 6 -9.57 -27.82 19.14
N LEU A 7 -9.09 -26.81 19.85
CA LEU A 7 -9.31 -25.40 19.53
C LEU A 7 -8.57 -25.02 18.23
N ALA A 8 -7.31 -25.44 18.07
CA ALA A 8 -6.53 -25.21 16.86
C ALA A 8 -7.16 -25.86 15.61
N ARG A 9 -7.68 -27.09 15.71
CA ARG A 9 -8.40 -27.74 14.59
C ARG A 9 -9.72 -27.05 14.24
N ARG A 10 -10.47 -26.56 15.23
CA ARG A 10 -11.69 -25.78 15.00
C ARG A 10 -11.39 -24.43 14.34
N LEU A 11 -10.34 -23.74 14.75
CA LEU A 11 -9.89 -22.47 14.15
C LEU A 11 -9.35 -22.66 12.72
N MET A 12 -8.60 -23.73 12.47
CA MET A 12 -8.12 -24.06 11.11
C MET A 12 -9.28 -24.48 10.18
N GLY A 13 -10.28 -25.19 10.69
CA GLY A 13 -11.52 -25.49 9.97
C GLY A 13 -12.28 -24.21 9.60
N ALA A 14 -12.48 -23.32 10.57
CA ALA A 14 -13.14 -22.03 10.36
C ALA A 14 -12.38 -21.14 9.36
N HIS A 15 -11.04 -21.13 9.40
CA HIS A 15 -10.24 -20.35 8.45
C HIS A 15 -10.31 -20.90 7.01
N ARG A 16 -10.36 -22.23 6.83
CA ARG A 16 -10.56 -22.84 5.51
C ARG A 16 -11.95 -22.52 4.95
N TRP A 17 -12.99 -22.60 5.77
CA TRP A 17 -14.36 -22.20 5.38
C TRP A 17 -14.47 -20.70 5.06
N ALA A 18 -13.88 -19.82 5.87
CA ALA A 18 -13.86 -18.38 5.60
C ALA A 18 -13.13 -18.04 4.28
N ARG A 19 -12.06 -18.75 3.95
CA ARG A 19 -11.33 -18.59 2.70
C ARG A 19 -12.15 -19.08 1.49
N HIS A 20 -12.84 -20.22 1.59
CA HIS A 20 -13.73 -20.70 0.53
C HIS A 20 -14.97 -19.81 0.36
N ALA A 21 -15.52 -19.26 1.45
CA ALA A 21 -16.60 -18.27 1.41
C ALA A 21 -16.13 -16.96 0.75
N LEU A 22 -14.91 -16.51 1.03
CA LEU A 22 -14.32 -15.33 0.39
C LEU A 22 -14.10 -15.55 -1.11
N TRP A 23 -13.65 -16.74 -1.54
CA TRP A 23 -13.55 -17.10 -2.96
C TRP A 23 -14.92 -17.30 -3.64
N ALA A 24 -15.94 -17.76 -2.91
CA ALA A 24 -17.30 -17.86 -3.43
C ALA A 24 -17.95 -16.48 -3.62
N VAL A 25 -17.71 -15.54 -2.70
CA VAL A 25 -18.16 -14.14 -2.80
C VAL A 25 -17.38 -13.37 -3.88
N ALA A 26 -16.07 -13.61 -4.01
CA ALA A 26 -15.27 -13.04 -5.09
C ALA A 26 -15.60 -13.65 -6.45
N GLY A 27 -15.90 -14.96 -6.51
CA GLY A 27 -16.27 -15.68 -7.74
C GLY A 27 -17.69 -15.39 -8.23
N SER A 28 -18.58 -14.92 -7.36
CA SER A 28 -19.93 -14.43 -7.72
C SER A 28 -19.96 -12.93 -8.01
N GLY A 29 -18.83 -12.24 -7.84
CA GLY A 29 -18.68 -10.78 -7.88
C GLY A 29 -18.65 -10.09 -9.25
N GLY A 30 -18.90 -10.79 -10.36
CA GLY A 30 -18.78 -10.21 -11.70
C GLY A 30 -20.10 -9.78 -12.34
N MET A 31 -21.14 -10.61 -12.26
CA MET A 31 -22.42 -10.39 -12.97
C MET A 31 -23.64 -10.43 -12.05
N GLY A 32 -23.66 -11.29 -11.02
CA GLY A 32 -24.80 -11.45 -10.12
C GLY A 32 -25.02 -10.25 -9.19
N THR A 33 -23.94 -9.75 -8.58
CA THR A 33 -24.00 -8.55 -7.72
C THR A 33 -24.30 -7.29 -8.51
N MET A 34 -23.77 -7.17 -9.73
CA MET A 34 -24.09 -6.05 -10.63
C MET A 34 -25.55 -6.10 -11.10
N GLY A 35 -26.07 -7.30 -11.41
CA GLY A 35 -27.47 -7.52 -11.74
C GLY A 35 -28.42 -7.29 -10.57
N TYR A 36 -28.02 -7.65 -9.34
CA TYR A 36 -28.81 -7.40 -8.14
C TYR A 36 -28.87 -5.91 -7.80
N VAL A 37 -27.72 -5.22 -7.78
CA VAL A 37 -27.67 -3.76 -7.56
C VAL A 37 -28.41 -3.04 -8.68
N GLY A 38 -28.22 -3.42 -9.95
CA GLY A 38 -28.97 -2.89 -11.08
C GLY A 38 -30.47 -3.11 -10.95
N GLY A 39 -30.91 -4.30 -10.56
CA GLY A 39 -32.33 -4.62 -10.35
C GLY A 39 -32.95 -3.90 -9.15
N VAL A 40 -32.19 -3.65 -8.08
CA VAL A 40 -32.62 -2.81 -6.96
C VAL A 40 -32.74 -1.35 -7.41
N CYS A 41 -31.77 -0.82 -8.16
CA CYS A 41 -31.82 0.54 -8.70
C CYS A 41 -32.99 0.73 -9.66
N ILE A 42 -33.28 -0.24 -10.54
CA ILE A 42 -34.45 -0.20 -11.43
C ILE A 42 -35.74 -0.19 -10.60
N ARG A 43 -35.88 -1.07 -9.61
CA ARG A 43 -37.09 -1.14 -8.79
C ARG A 43 -37.29 0.11 -7.92
N VAL A 44 -36.21 0.71 -7.43
CA VAL A 44 -36.24 1.98 -6.70
C VAL A 44 -36.59 3.13 -7.65
N HIS A 45 -35.98 3.16 -8.84
CA HIS A 45 -36.30 4.12 -9.90
C HIS A 45 -37.78 4.03 -10.31
N ASP A 46 -38.31 2.83 -10.55
CA ASP A 46 -39.71 2.62 -10.92
C ASP A 46 -40.66 3.01 -9.79
N ARG A 47 -40.28 2.78 -8.52
CA ARG A 47 -41.05 3.29 -7.37
C ARG A 47 -41.01 4.81 -7.27
N LEU A 48 -39.86 5.42 -7.50
CA LEU A 48 -39.73 6.88 -7.52
C LEU A 48 -40.51 7.48 -8.69
N LEU A 49 -40.58 6.80 -9.83
CA LEU A 49 -41.41 7.20 -10.97
C LEU A 49 -42.91 7.05 -10.67
N ALA A 50 -43.30 5.97 -9.99
CA ALA A 50 -44.68 5.76 -9.55
C ALA A 50 -45.13 6.79 -8.48
N GLU A 51 -44.21 7.28 -7.65
CA GLU A 51 -44.46 8.38 -6.70
C GLU A 51 -44.62 9.73 -7.42
N THR A 52 -43.94 9.93 -8.56
CA THR A 52 -44.07 11.13 -9.41
C THR A 52 -45.27 11.15 -10.36
N ASP A 53 -46.07 10.07 -10.41
CA ASP A 53 -47.30 9.95 -11.20
C ASP A 53 -48.50 10.66 -10.54
N SER A 54 -48.24 11.75 -9.81
CA SER A 54 -49.26 12.70 -9.38
C SER A 54 -49.55 13.63 -10.58
N PRO A 55 -50.74 13.57 -11.20
CA PRO A 55 -51.02 14.22 -12.48
C PRO A 55 -50.98 15.75 -12.42
N GLU A 56 -50.94 16.36 -11.23
CA GLU A 56 -50.85 17.81 -11.07
C GLU A 56 -49.47 18.44 -11.36
N TYR A 57 -48.38 17.66 -11.48
CA TYR A 57 -47.01 18.22 -11.57
C TYR A 57 -46.17 17.75 -12.79
N ALA A 58 -46.74 16.96 -13.70
CA ALA A 58 -45.97 16.27 -14.75
C ALA A 58 -45.68 17.09 -16.03
N ALA A 59 -46.10 18.35 -16.14
CA ALA A 59 -46.01 19.05 -17.43
C ALA A 59 -44.68 19.79 -17.70
N ASP A 60 -44.08 20.51 -16.75
CA ASP A 60 -43.26 21.66 -17.20
C ASP A 60 -41.82 21.79 -16.72
N ILE A 61 -41.21 20.83 -16.00
CA ILE A 61 -39.80 21.01 -15.62
C ILE A 61 -38.99 19.71 -15.71
N SER A 62 -38.41 19.44 -16.88
CA SER A 62 -37.29 18.52 -17.02
C SER A 62 -36.03 19.18 -16.42
N LEU A 63 -35.91 19.16 -15.09
CA LEU A 63 -34.73 19.64 -14.35
C LEU A 63 -33.46 18.81 -14.59
N ASN A 64 -33.45 17.86 -15.53
CA ASN A 64 -32.24 17.14 -15.88
C ASN A 64 -31.44 17.96 -16.92
N PRO A 65 -30.37 18.68 -16.54
CA PRO A 65 -29.54 19.44 -17.47
C PRO A 65 -28.84 18.55 -18.50
N LEU A 66 -28.87 17.22 -18.31
CA LEU A 66 -28.34 16.22 -19.23
C LEU A 66 -29.40 15.58 -20.12
N SER A 67 -30.68 16.01 -20.04
CA SER A 67 -31.77 15.48 -20.88
C SER A 67 -31.53 15.71 -22.39
N GLY A 68 -30.77 16.75 -22.74
CA GLY A 68 -30.28 17.00 -24.10
C GLY A 68 -28.88 16.47 -24.39
N TRP A 69 -28.19 15.86 -23.40
CA TRP A 69 -26.83 15.38 -23.55
C TRP A 69 -26.79 14.12 -24.41
N ARG A 70 -26.52 14.31 -25.69
CA ARG A 70 -26.20 13.21 -26.60
C ARG A 70 -24.74 12.82 -26.35
N TRP A 71 -24.52 11.61 -25.84
CA TRP A 71 -23.17 11.05 -25.79
C TRP A 71 -22.54 11.17 -27.18
N PRO A 72 -21.39 11.85 -27.34
CA PRO A 72 -20.76 11.95 -28.62
C PRO A 72 -20.43 10.54 -29.09
N THR A 73 -21.13 10.08 -30.13
CA THR A 73 -20.83 8.80 -30.77
C THR A 73 -19.58 9.02 -31.62
N TRP A 74 -18.42 9.01 -30.97
CA TRP A 74 -17.13 9.03 -31.64
C TRP A 74 -16.97 7.74 -32.45
N ARG A 75 -17.59 7.69 -33.64
CA ARG A 75 -17.23 6.72 -34.66
C ARG A 75 -16.02 7.29 -35.37
N ALA A 76 -14.83 6.87 -34.96
CA ALA A 76 -13.64 7.06 -35.79
C ALA A 76 -13.78 6.11 -36.99
N PRO A 77 -14.09 6.60 -38.21
CA PRO A 77 -14.19 5.72 -39.37
C PRO A 77 -12.85 5.02 -39.57
N GLY A 78 -12.85 3.68 -39.52
CA GLY A 78 -11.65 2.85 -39.71
C GLY A 78 -11.02 2.24 -38.45
N ILE A 79 -11.42 2.65 -37.24
CA ILE A 79 -11.00 1.97 -35.99
C ILE A 79 -12.18 1.16 -35.46
N PRO A 80 -12.12 -0.19 -35.48
CA PRO A 80 -13.12 -1.01 -34.82
C PRO A 80 -13.30 -0.59 -33.36
N THR A 81 -14.54 -0.33 -32.94
CA THR A 81 -14.89 0.14 -31.58
C THR A 81 -14.23 -0.68 -30.45
N VAL A 82 -13.97 -1.97 -30.71
CA VAL A 82 -13.24 -2.87 -29.79
C VAL A 82 -11.84 -2.34 -29.42
N TRP A 83 -11.11 -1.72 -30.35
CA TRP A 83 -9.77 -1.19 -30.08
C TRP A 83 -9.79 0.06 -29.20
N LEU A 84 -10.84 0.88 -29.30
CA LEU A 84 -11.05 2.02 -28.39
C LEU A 84 -11.29 1.54 -26.95
N TRP A 85 -12.09 0.48 -26.78
CA TRP A 85 -12.31 -0.13 -25.47
C TRP A 85 -11.06 -0.81 -24.91
N VAL A 86 -10.30 -1.52 -25.75
CA VAL A 86 -9.01 -2.10 -25.35
C VAL A 86 -8.06 -1.00 -24.88
N ALA A 87 -7.90 0.08 -25.65
CA ALA A 87 -7.05 1.20 -25.26
C ALA A 87 -7.52 1.84 -23.94
N ALA A 88 -8.83 2.06 -23.76
CA ALA A 88 -9.39 2.59 -22.52
C ALA A 88 -9.09 1.67 -21.32
N ILE A 89 -9.27 0.36 -21.47
CA ILE A 89 -8.94 -0.62 -20.42
C ILE A 89 -7.45 -0.57 -20.09
N VAL A 90 -6.57 -0.54 -21.09
CA VAL A 90 -5.12 -0.44 -20.89
C VAL A 90 -4.77 0.82 -20.09
N VAL A 91 -5.35 1.97 -20.44
CA VAL A 91 -5.14 3.23 -19.70
C VAL A 91 -5.58 3.10 -18.24
N VAL A 92 -6.77 2.54 -17.99
CA VAL A 92 -7.28 2.33 -16.63
C VAL A 92 -6.37 1.40 -15.82
N VAL A 93 -5.95 0.28 -16.41
CA VAL A 93 -5.05 -0.69 -15.75
C VAL A 93 -3.70 -0.05 -15.43
N VAL A 94 -3.12 0.70 -16.36
CA VAL A 94 -1.86 1.42 -16.14
C VAL A 94 -2.02 2.47 -15.04
N ALA A 95 -3.10 3.25 -15.06
CA ALA A 95 -3.39 4.24 -14.03
C ALA A 95 -3.53 3.58 -12.65
N MET A 96 -4.27 2.48 -12.54
CA MET A 96 -4.38 1.70 -11.29
C MET A 96 -3.03 1.17 -10.83
N ALA A 97 -2.21 0.63 -11.75
CA ALA A 97 -0.87 0.14 -11.41
C ALA A 97 0.04 1.26 -10.90
N VAL A 98 -0.01 2.45 -11.51
CA VAL A 98 0.73 3.63 -11.04
C VAL A 98 0.25 4.07 -9.66
N LEU A 99 -1.07 4.13 -9.43
CA LEU A 99 -1.63 4.48 -8.12
C LEU A 99 -1.15 3.53 -7.01
N VAL A 100 -1.15 2.21 -7.28
CA VAL A 100 -0.66 1.21 -6.33
C VAL A 100 0.86 1.34 -6.11
N ALA A 101 1.63 1.54 -7.19
CA ALA A 101 3.09 1.67 -7.10
C ALA A 101 3.53 2.93 -6.35
N CYS A 102 2.77 4.01 -6.47
CA CYS A 102 3.01 5.29 -5.83
C CYS A 102 2.31 5.45 -4.47
N TRP A 103 1.51 4.46 -4.03
CA TRP A 103 0.75 4.57 -2.78
C TRP A 103 1.68 4.72 -1.57
N PRO A 104 1.68 5.87 -0.88
CA PRO A 104 2.66 6.15 0.17
C PRO A 104 2.44 5.28 1.41
N MET A 105 3.51 5.03 2.15
CA MET A 105 3.39 4.50 3.51
C MET A 105 2.63 5.48 4.41
N ARG A 106 1.85 4.93 5.35
CA ARG A 106 1.23 5.73 6.42
C ARG A 106 2.32 6.29 7.34
N LYS A 107 2.11 7.49 7.90
CA LYS A 107 2.98 8.03 8.96
C LYS A 107 3.07 6.99 10.10
N PRO A 108 4.29 6.64 10.56
CA PRO A 108 4.47 5.81 11.75
C PRO A 108 3.82 6.48 12.97
N ASP A 109 3.26 5.66 13.86
CA ASP A 109 2.58 6.13 15.06
C ASP A 109 3.57 6.18 16.23
N ASN A 110 4.52 7.12 16.15
CA ASN A 110 5.52 7.36 17.17
C ASN A 110 5.04 8.42 18.18
N PRO A 111 5.50 8.40 19.43
CA PRO A 111 5.12 9.39 20.46
C PRO A 111 5.71 10.79 20.21
N PHE A 112 6.42 10.97 19.09
CA PHE A 112 7.09 12.22 18.70
C PHE A 112 6.78 12.55 17.24
N ASP A 113 6.77 13.85 16.93
CA ASP A 113 6.68 14.32 15.54
C ASP A 113 8.01 14.24 14.79
N ARG A 114 9.12 14.38 15.53
CA ARG A 114 10.49 14.10 15.07
C ARG A 114 11.25 13.48 16.22
N ASP A 115 11.94 12.38 15.94
CA ASP A 115 12.77 11.71 16.94
C ASP A 115 13.85 12.68 17.44
N PRO A 116 14.05 12.88 18.76
CA PRO A 116 15.15 13.69 19.27
C PRO A 116 16.52 13.19 18.78
N ARG A 117 16.67 11.88 18.58
CA ARG A 117 17.86 11.29 17.98
C ARG A 117 17.70 11.27 16.47
N ARG A 118 18.61 11.94 15.74
CA ARG A 118 18.66 11.88 14.26
C ARG A 118 19.72 10.93 13.74
N LEU A 119 20.85 10.82 14.42
CA LEU A 119 22.00 10.06 13.95
C LEU A 119 21.97 8.64 14.51
N PHE A 120 22.29 7.69 13.65
CA PHE A 120 22.53 6.29 14.04
C PHE A 120 23.91 6.14 14.68
N SER A 121 24.05 5.15 15.56
CA SER A 121 25.30 4.84 16.26
C SER A 121 26.28 4.03 15.39
N ASP A 122 27.53 3.90 15.82
CA ASP A 122 28.48 2.99 15.18
C ASP A 122 28.08 1.51 15.34
N ALA A 123 27.40 1.16 16.43
CA ALA A 123 26.83 -0.18 16.61
C ALA A 123 25.73 -0.48 15.56
N ASP A 124 24.95 0.53 15.17
CA ASP A 124 23.96 0.41 14.09
C ASP A 124 24.64 0.26 12.72
N ARG A 125 25.77 0.94 12.52
CA ARG A 125 26.60 0.81 11.31
C ARG A 125 27.13 -0.61 11.18
N GLU A 126 27.70 -1.18 12.24
CA GLU A 126 28.20 -2.56 12.24
C GLU A 126 27.06 -3.55 11.97
N PHE A 127 25.95 -3.39 12.68
CA PHE A 127 24.74 -4.20 12.51
C PHE A 127 24.24 -4.21 11.06
N ILE A 128 24.05 -3.04 10.45
CA ILE A 128 23.49 -2.97 9.10
C ILE A 128 24.49 -3.45 8.05
N THR A 129 25.79 -3.19 8.25
CA THR A 129 26.85 -3.68 7.37
C THR A 129 26.86 -5.22 7.37
N GLN A 130 26.75 -5.85 8.54
CA GLN A 130 26.66 -7.30 8.67
C GLN A 130 25.38 -7.84 8.02
N CYS A 131 24.22 -7.23 8.28
CA CYS A 131 22.94 -7.68 7.72
C CYS A 131 22.90 -7.58 6.19
N THR A 132 23.56 -6.58 5.63
CA THR A 132 23.49 -6.27 4.19
C THR A 132 24.64 -6.86 3.39
N GLY A 133 25.67 -7.43 4.03
CA GLY A 133 26.92 -7.81 3.38
C GLY A 133 27.68 -6.59 2.84
N ASN A 134 27.55 -5.45 3.52
CA ASN A 134 28.05 -4.13 3.11
C ASN A 134 27.61 -3.66 1.72
N GLN A 135 26.52 -4.21 1.17
CA GLN A 135 26.02 -3.88 -0.16
C GLN A 135 24.82 -2.93 -0.06
N CYS A 136 24.74 -1.97 -0.97
CA CYS A 136 23.62 -1.04 -1.05
C CYS A 136 22.28 -1.78 -1.20
N GLU A 137 21.26 -1.37 -0.44
CA GLU A 137 19.95 -2.00 -0.44
C GLU A 137 19.02 -1.53 -1.57
N HIS A 138 19.40 -0.47 -2.29
CA HIS A 138 18.60 0.01 -3.40
C HIS A 138 18.47 -1.05 -4.50
N ARG A 139 17.26 -1.17 -5.07
CA ARG A 139 16.97 -2.07 -6.18
C ARG A 139 16.40 -1.34 -7.39
N MET A 140 16.96 -1.63 -8.56
CA MET A 140 16.39 -1.18 -9.83
C MET A 140 15.10 -1.96 -10.10
N CYS A 141 13.98 -1.23 -10.18
CA CYS A 141 12.64 -1.79 -10.34
C CYS A 141 12.27 -2.87 -9.30
N GLY A 142 12.90 -2.86 -8.12
CA GLY A 142 12.71 -3.87 -7.08
C GLY A 142 13.38 -5.23 -7.33
N LEU A 143 14.03 -5.43 -8.48
CA LEU A 143 14.56 -6.73 -8.89
C LEU A 143 16.06 -6.83 -8.59
N ILE A 144 16.86 -5.96 -9.20
CA ILE A 144 18.32 -6.06 -9.20
C ILE A 144 18.89 -5.17 -8.11
N ARG A 145 19.61 -5.77 -7.15
CA ARG A 145 20.30 -5.03 -6.09
C ARG A 145 21.47 -4.24 -6.65
N CYS A 146 21.64 -3.02 -6.17
CA CYS A 146 22.78 -2.20 -6.53
C CYS A 146 24.09 -2.93 -6.16
N PRO A 147 25.04 -3.07 -7.10
CA PRO A 147 26.30 -3.78 -6.84
C PRO A 147 27.28 -2.97 -5.98
N ARG A 148 27.02 -1.68 -5.76
CA ARG A 148 27.92 -0.80 -4.99
C ARG A 148 27.83 -1.09 -3.50
N MET A 149 28.93 -0.83 -2.80
CA MET A 149 28.95 -0.82 -1.34
C MET A 149 27.97 0.23 -0.82
N GLY A 150 27.34 -0.05 0.32
CA GLY A 150 26.66 1.00 1.06
C GLY A 150 27.67 1.85 1.80
N GLU A 151 27.34 3.12 2.00
CA GLU A 151 28.22 4.13 2.58
C GLU A 151 27.52 4.90 3.71
N GLN A 152 26.20 5.02 3.61
CA GLN A 152 25.39 5.91 4.43
C GLN A 152 24.23 5.13 5.06
N MET A 153 24.08 5.33 6.37
CA MET A 153 22.88 4.97 7.11
C MET A 153 21.82 6.03 6.85
N ASP A 154 20.61 5.61 6.50
CA ASP A 154 19.50 6.51 6.27
C ASP A 154 18.20 5.91 6.82
N HIS A 155 17.20 6.77 7.01
CA HIS A 155 15.88 6.37 7.49
C HIS A 155 15.01 5.97 6.30
N HIS A 156 14.50 4.74 6.26
CA HIS A 156 13.58 4.29 5.21
C HIS A 156 12.35 5.19 5.12
N TYR A 157 11.66 5.40 6.25
CA TYR A 157 10.69 6.47 6.44
C TYR A 157 11.41 7.71 6.98
N PRO A 158 11.36 8.87 6.30
CA PRO A 158 12.22 10.01 6.60
C PRO A 158 12.01 10.56 8.01
N TRP A 159 13.12 10.81 8.73
CA TRP A 159 13.13 11.40 10.07
C TRP A 159 12.37 12.74 10.13
N SER A 160 12.53 13.59 9.10
CA SER A 160 11.86 14.89 9.00
C SER A 160 10.33 14.81 8.95
N ARG A 161 9.77 13.62 8.75
CA ARG A 161 8.31 13.35 8.71
C ARG A 161 7.83 12.40 9.83
N GLY A 162 8.65 12.18 10.86
CA GLY A 162 8.28 11.37 12.02
C GLY A 162 8.74 9.92 11.99
N GLY A 163 9.65 9.55 11.09
CA GLY A 163 10.35 8.27 11.17
C GLY A 163 11.32 8.24 12.34
N ALA A 164 11.31 7.14 13.12
CA ALA A 164 12.22 6.95 14.24
C ALA A 164 13.65 6.60 13.80
N THR A 165 14.64 6.99 14.57
CA THR A 165 16.03 6.50 14.47
C THR A 165 16.12 5.18 15.21
N SER A 166 15.66 4.12 14.53
CA SER A 166 15.62 2.74 15.00
C SER A 166 16.18 1.81 13.94
N ARG A 167 16.67 0.63 14.34
CA ARG A 167 17.05 -0.43 13.39
C ARG A 167 15.87 -0.86 12.51
N ARG A 168 14.63 -0.72 12.99
CA ARG A 168 13.38 -0.92 12.24
C ARG A 168 13.06 0.21 11.25
N ASN A 169 13.93 1.20 11.13
CA ASN A 169 13.83 2.24 10.10
C ASN A 169 15.16 2.41 9.34
N LEU A 170 16.16 1.61 9.63
CA LEU A 170 17.50 1.75 9.09
C LEU A 170 17.63 1.10 7.71
N VAL A 171 18.23 1.84 6.77
CA VAL A 171 18.65 1.34 5.46
C VAL A 171 20.11 1.67 5.15
N TRP A 172 20.78 0.80 4.41
CA TRP A 172 22.16 0.95 3.96
C TRP A 172 22.23 1.32 2.48
N LEU A 173 22.63 2.55 2.18
CA LEU A 173 22.63 3.09 0.82
C LEU A 173 24.01 3.62 0.41
N CYS A 174 24.33 3.49 -0.88
CA CYS A 174 25.45 4.21 -1.47
C CYS A 174 25.08 5.69 -1.67
N ALA A 175 26.07 6.60 -1.73
CA ALA A 175 25.79 8.04 -1.83
C ALA A 175 24.86 8.42 -2.99
N LYS A 176 24.96 7.74 -4.14
CA LYS A 176 24.06 7.99 -5.29
C LYS A 176 22.60 7.72 -4.96
N HIS A 177 22.30 6.57 -4.36
CA HIS A 177 20.93 6.17 -4.07
C HIS A 177 20.37 6.88 -2.85
N ASN A 178 21.21 7.20 -1.86
CA ASN A 178 20.81 8.02 -0.73
C ASN A 178 20.35 9.42 -1.19
N ARG A 179 21.15 10.10 -2.02
CA ARG A 179 20.77 11.41 -2.60
C ARG A 179 19.49 11.35 -3.43
N ARG A 180 19.28 10.27 -4.19
CA ARG A 180 18.05 10.09 -4.99
C ARG A 180 16.82 9.80 -4.12
N LYS A 181 16.99 9.10 -2.99
CA LYS A 181 15.92 8.84 -2.04
C LYS A 181 15.48 10.15 -1.37
N SER A 182 16.43 10.93 -0.84
CA SER A 182 16.15 12.18 -0.12
C SER A 182 15.05 11.96 0.95
N ASP A 183 14.20 12.96 1.16
CA ASP A 183 13.13 12.97 2.15
C ASP A 183 11.81 12.40 1.59
N ARG A 184 11.88 11.59 0.52
CA ARG A 184 10.69 10.99 -0.09
C ARG A 184 10.14 9.90 0.81
N VAL A 185 8.83 9.99 1.12
CA VAL A 185 8.11 8.90 1.79
C VAL A 185 8.09 7.67 0.86
N PRO A 186 8.58 6.51 1.31
CA PRO A 186 8.55 5.30 0.51
C PRO A 186 7.10 4.85 0.24
N SER A 187 6.88 4.18 -0.88
CA SER A 187 5.58 3.56 -1.15
C SER A 187 5.43 2.23 -0.43
N ARG A 188 4.20 1.77 -0.26
CA ARG A 188 3.92 0.44 0.30
C ARG A 188 4.55 -0.65 -0.57
N LEU A 189 4.47 -0.49 -1.90
CA LEU A 189 5.08 -1.43 -2.84
C LEU A 189 6.60 -1.45 -2.72
N SER A 190 7.27 -0.29 -2.68
CA SER A 190 8.74 -0.25 -2.55
C SER A 190 9.21 -0.88 -1.24
N THR A 191 8.43 -0.69 -0.17
CA THR A 191 8.71 -1.27 1.15
C THR A 191 8.52 -2.77 1.15
N TRP A 192 7.43 -3.26 0.58
CA TRP A 192 7.19 -4.70 0.42
C TRP A 192 8.29 -5.37 -0.41
N LEU A 193 8.71 -4.75 -1.53
CA LEU A 193 9.81 -5.24 -2.36
C LEU A 193 11.13 -5.29 -1.59
N LEU A 194 11.43 -4.28 -0.77
CA LEU A 194 12.61 -4.26 0.10
C LEU A 194 12.56 -5.39 1.13
N VAL A 195 11.43 -5.56 1.82
CA VAL A 195 11.24 -6.64 2.81
C VAL A 195 11.42 -8.01 2.15
N ARG A 196 10.75 -8.25 1.01
CA ARG A 196 10.86 -9.50 0.27
C ARG A 196 12.30 -9.78 -0.17
N ALA A 197 13.02 -8.74 -0.56
CA ALA A 197 14.43 -8.84 -0.88
C ALA A 197 15.30 -9.16 0.35
N ARG A 198 15.06 -8.52 1.48
CA ARG A 198 15.81 -8.75 2.73
C ARG A 198 15.69 -10.21 3.17
N GLU A 199 14.57 -10.88 2.93
CA GLU A 199 14.41 -12.31 3.27
C GLU A 199 15.53 -13.22 2.73
N SER A 200 16.19 -12.86 1.62
CA SER A 200 17.24 -13.66 1.01
C SER A 200 18.63 -13.46 1.62
N TYR A 201 18.90 -12.32 2.26
CA TYR A 201 20.25 -11.97 2.75
C TYR A 201 20.30 -11.55 4.22
N TRP A 202 19.15 -11.27 4.84
CA TRP A 202 19.10 -10.87 6.24
C TRP A 202 19.30 -12.07 7.17
N PRO A 203 20.13 -11.95 8.22
CA PRO A 203 20.29 -12.98 9.24
C PRO A 203 18.96 -13.33 9.90
N ARG A 204 18.72 -14.62 10.19
CA ARG A 204 17.44 -15.10 10.75
C ARG A 204 17.10 -14.45 12.11
N GLY A 205 18.11 -14.25 12.96
CA GLY A 205 17.94 -13.61 14.27
C GLY A 205 17.51 -12.14 14.19
N GLU A 206 17.86 -11.47 13.11
CA GLU A 206 17.66 -10.01 12.95
C GLU A 206 16.39 -9.67 12.16
N ARG A 207 15.54 -10.68 11.87
CA ARG A 207 14.33 -10.49 11.05
C ARG A 207 13.27 -9.60 11.70
N ALA A 208 13.34 -9.38 13.01
CA ALA A 208 12.46 -8.42 13.69
C ALA A 208 12.71 -6.97 13.24
N ALA A 209 13.98 -6.61 13.02
CA ALA A 209 14.40 -5.28 12.53
C ALA A 209 14.35 -5.16 10.99
N MET A 210 14.17 -6.28 10.29
CA MET A 210 14.16 -6.34 8.83
C MET A 210 13.01 -5.56 8.20
N ILE A 211 11.87 -5.41 8.88
CA ILE A 211 10.69 -4.72 8.37
C ILE A 211 10.83 -3.24 8.65
N PRO A 212 11.06 -2.38 7.62
CA PRO A 212 11.29 -0.97 7.85
C PRO A 212 9.96 -0.23 7.98
N ASP A 213 9.37 -0.24 9.18
CA ASP A 213 8.06 0.34 9.47
C ASP A 213 8.13 1.79 9.99
N GLY A 214 9.33 2.29 10.30
CA GLY A 214 9.54 3.65 10.79
C GLY A 214 9.18 3.85 12.25
N MET A 215 8.83 2.78 12.96
CA MET A 215 8.47 2.83 14.38
C MET A 215 9.73 2.90 15.25
N ALA A 216 9.60 3.52 16.41
CA ALA A 216 10.63 3.45 17.45
C ALA A 216 10.77 2.01 17.96
N ASP A 217 11.99 1.64 18.38
CA ASP A 217 12.18 0.41 19.11
C ASP A 217 11.50 0.53 20.48
N MET A 218 10.73 -0.48 20.88
CA MET A 218 10.03 -0.53 22.18
C MET A 218 10.99 -0.45 23.39
N ALA A 219 12.30 -0.45 23.16
CA ALA A 219 13.36 -0.45 24.16
C ALA A 219 14.02 0.92 24.38
N HIS A 220 13.65 1.96 23.64
CA HIS A 220 14.11 3.33 23.91
C HIS A 220 13.02 4.09 24.67
N GLY A 221 12.74 3.61 25.89
CA GLY A 221 12.26 4.53 26.94
C GLY A 221 13.35 5.56 27.23
N PRO A 222 13.02 6.70 27.86
CA PRO A 222 13.92 7.86 28.07
C PRO A 222 15.18 7.62 28.93
N ASP A 223 15.59 6.36 29.11
CA ASP A 223 16.52 5.92 30.13
C ASP A 223 17.77 5.23 29.55
N ASP A 224 17.97 5.24 28.22
CA ASP A 224 19.20 4.72 27.60
C ASP A 224 20.32 5.76 27.57
N GLY A 225 20.64 6.34 28.74
CA GLY A 225 21.99 6.61 29.25
C GLY A 225 23.13 7.10 28.34
N VAL A 226 22.89 7.62 27.14
CA VAL A 226 23.91 8.23 26.28
C VAL A 226 24.06 9.68 26.71
N GLY A 227 24.83 9.84 27.78
CA GLY A 227 25.73 10.96 28.05
C GLY A 227 25.22 12.34 27.69
N VAL A 228 24.72 13.04 28.71
CA VAL A 228 25.03 14.46 28.87
C VAL A 228 26.56 14.58 28.82
N GLY A 229 27.10 15.16 27.75
CA GLY A 229 28.54 15.19 27.51
C GLY A 229 28.95 16.37 26.63
N ALA A 230 29.24 17.47 27.33
CA ALA A 230 29.89 18.73 26.91
C ALA A 230 29.09 19.69 26.00
#